data_AF-A0A8C7AYV9-F1
#
_entry.id   AF-A0A8C7AYV9-F1
#
_cell.length_a   1.000
_cell.length_b   1.000
_cell.length_c   1.000
_cell.angle_alpha   90.00
_cell.angle_beta   90.00
_cell.angle_gamma   90.00
#
_symmetry.space_group_name_H-M   'P 1'
#
loop_
_entity.id
_entity.type
_entity.pdbx_description
1 polymer ?
#
loop_
_entity_poly.entity_id
_entity_poly.type
_entity_poly.pdbx_seq_one_letter_code
_entity_poly.pdbx_strand_id
1 'polypeptide(L)'
;LLDFCFLALLCVLFPVLHLSSFLTPMSVSTEEFMVIGPSEPIVAVLGGDITLPCRVSPAMDVENMELRWFRSKFSEAVFIYQSHQEQREEQLVKYRGRTSLVKDFLTLGEAAVRIHNVQAFDNGLYTCFFRMGIFYEEASLELKVAVQWRTLSGEKLLTFSETQAQDAEGLLDPESAHSCLAVSDDKTSVTFKDSPKSSDDGVYSVLGHEGITSGCCYWEVEISNAKKSEWVLGVCRRDVERKGWYQESPEKGFWVVGMYENTLCSLPGNSKLDVPIPQRVGVFLDLKEWDVSFYNMTDSSHIFSFSLASSSGTLFPYFRLRSGDVSLTICSGVGGPVQTPVPLNNPPCSSEDPVSLSGQEFSSGCGVDGDLPGAESPLLPCGPEAMVASPGAANSQG
;
A
#
# COMPACT_ATOMS: atom_id res chain seq x y z
N LEU A 1 6.77 -29.90 -92.60
CA LEU A 1 7.97 -30.60 -92.10
C LEU A 1 9.06 -29.54 -91.96
N LEU A 2 8.86 -28.63 -91.00
CA LEU A 2 9.29 -28.77 -89.59
C LEU A 2 10.82 -28.69 -89.53
N ASP A 3 11.35 -27.51 -89.22
CA ASP A 3 11.53 -27.04 -87.83
C ASP A 3 12.55 -27.87 -87.07
N PHE A 4 13.83 -27.79 -87.47
CA PHE A 4 14.89 -28.46 -86.72
C PHE A 4 16.21 -27.70 -86.58
N CYS A 5 16.28 -26.40 -86.91
CA CYS A 5 17.53 -25.64 -86.74
C CYS A 5 17.47 -24.40 -85.84
N PHE A 6 16.31 -24.01 -85.29
CA PHE A 6 16.24 -22.89 -84.34
C PHE A 6 16.18 -23.30 -82.86
N LEU A 7 16.17 -24.60 -82.56
CA LEU A 7 16.03 -25.10 -81.18
C LEU A 7 17.34 -25.43 -80.46
N ALA A 8 18.50 -25.18 -81.08
CA ALA A 8 19.80 -25.50 -80.46
C ALA A 8 20.42 -24.33 -79.67
N LEU A 9 19.91 -23.10 -79.79
CA LEU A 9 20.48 -21.92 -79.10
C LEU A 9 19.71 -21.44 -77.88
N LEU A 10 18.54 -22.03 -77.57
CA LEU A 10 17.75 -21.69 -76.38
C LEU A 10 17.97 -22.64 -75.18
N CYS A 11 18.80 -23.70 -75.33
CA CYS A 11 18.98 -24.72 -74.30
C CYS A 11 20.15 -24.52 -73.34
N VAL A 12 20.84 -23.38 -73.36
CA VAL A 12 22.00 -23.15 -72.45
C VAL A 12 21.81 -22.02 -71.43
N LEU A 13 20.64 -21.37 -71.39
CA LEU A 13 20.36 -20.29 -70.44
C LEU A 13 19.21 -20.57 -69.45
N PHE A 14 18.67 -21.80 -69.41
CA PHE A 14 17.48 -22.10 -68.60
C PHE A 14 17.60 -23.12 -67.45
N PRO A 15 18.79 -23.52 -66.96
CA PRO A 15 18.87 -24.10 -65.63
C PRO A 15 19.92 -23.41 -64.75
N VAL A 16 19.80 -22.10 -64.54
CA VAL A 16 20.48 -21.41 -63.40
C VAL A 16 19.47 -20.64 -62.52
N LEU A 17 18.20 -20.57 -62.90
CA LEU A 17 17.18 -19.81 -62.16
C LEU A 17 16.20 -20.65 -61.34
N HIS A 18 16.61 -21.84 -60.86
CA HIS A 18 15.76 -22.66 -60.00
C HIS A 18 16.45 -23.21 -58.74
N LEU A 19 17.46 -22.49 -58.25
CA LEU A 19 18.00 -22.73 -56.90
C LEU A 19 18.15 -21.45 -56.09
N SER A 20 17.16 -20.57 -56.15
CA SER A 20 16.85 -19.68 -55.04
C SER A 20 15.59 -20.21 -54.38
N SER A 21 15.71 -21.32 -53.67
CA SER A 21 14.77 -21.65 -52.60
C SER A 21 14.78 -20.49 -51.63
N PHE A 22 13.80 -19.61 -51.81
CA PHE A 22 13.47 -18.53 -50.89
C PHE A 22 13.30 -19.15 -49.50
N LEU A 23 14.33 -19.04 -48.65
CA LEU A 23 14.11 -18.83 -47.23
C LEU A 23 13.49 -17.43 -47.16
N THR A 24 12.17 -17.33 -47.35
CA THR A 24 11.47 -16.15 -46.86
C THR A 24 11.65 -16.20 -45.35
N PRO A 25 12.31 -15.20 -44.72
CA PRO A 25 12.18 -15.08 -43.28
C PRO A 25 10.67 -15.07 -42.99
N MET A 26 10.21 -15.96 -42.11
CA MET A 26 8.89 -15.78 -41.52
C MET A 26 8.86 -14.34 -41.02
N SER A 27 8.15 -13.46 -41.73
CA SER A 27 7.83 -12.15 -41.19
C SER A 27 6.90 -12.43 -40.03
N VAL A 28 7.46 -12.58 -38.83
CA VAL A 28 6.71 -12.36 -37.61
C VAL A 28 6.26 -10.91 -37.73
N SER A 29 5.02 -10.72 -38.16
CA SER A 29 4.36 -9.43 -38.12
C SER A 29 4.24 -9.06 -36.66
N THR A 30 5.28 -8.45 -36.09
CA THR A 30 5.15 -7.71 -34.84
C THR A 30 4.33 -6.48 -35.19
N GLU A 31 3.01 -6.60 -35.10
CA GLU A 31 2.14 -5.42 -35.12
C GLU A 31 2.55 -4.58 -33.91
N GLU A 32 3.25 -3.49 -34.20
CA GLU A 32 3.63 -2.49 -33.21
C GLU A 32 2.33 -1.79 -32.75
N PHE A 33 2.08 -1.81 -31.45
CA PHE A 33 0.92 -1.19 -30.83
C PHE A 33 1.38 -0.31 -29.66
N MET A 34 0.53 0.63 -29.24
CA MET A 34 0.70 1.39 -28.01
C MET A 34 -0.40 1.03 -27.02
N VAL A 35 -0.12 1.10 -25.73
CA VAL A 35 -1.13 0.99 -24.67
C VAL A 35 -1.57 2.39 -24.26
N ILE A 36 -2.88 2.59 -24.13
CA ILE A 36 -3.49 3.86 -23.75
C ILE A 36 -4.35 3.64 -22.51
N GLY A 37 -3.93 4.27 -21.42
CA GLY A 37 -4.70 4.39 -20.19
C GLY A 37 -5.62 5.63 -20.20
N PRO A 38 -6.50 5.76 -19.19
CA PRO A 38 -7.27 6.97 -18.97
C PRO A 38 -6.36 8.15 -18.64
N SER A 39 -6.68 9.32 -19.18
CA SER A 39 -5.95 10.57 -18.89
C SER A 39 -6.37 11.20 -17.56
N GLU A 40 -7.62 10.98 -17.15
CA GLU A 40 -8.17 11.50 -15.90
C GLU A 40 -8.13 10.43 -14.80
N PRO A 41 -7.94 10.81 -13.53
CA PRO A 41 -8.00 9.88 -12.42
C PRO A 41 -9.36 9.19 -12.32
N ILE A 42 -9.35 7.89 -12.09
CA ILE A 42 -10.57 7.12 -11.86
C ILE A 42 -10.91 7.24 -10.37
N VAL A 43 -12.15 7.60 -10.05
CA VAL A 43 -12.60 7.67 -8.66
C VAL A 43 -13.36 6.40 -8.28
N ALA A 44 -12.92 5.73 -7.21
CA ALA A 44 -13.59 4.58 -6.63
C ALA A 44 -14.19 4.93 -5.27
N VAL A 45 -15.35 4.35 -4.96
CA VAL A 45 -15.92 4.45 -3.61
C VAL A 45 -15.39 3.30 -2.77
N LEU A 46 -14.94 3.60 -1.54
CA LEU A 46 -14.53 2.63 -0.53
C LEU A 46 -15.60 1.54 -0.34
N GLY A 47 -15.19 0.26 -0.31
CA GLY A 47 -16.06 -0.91 -0.24
C GLY A 47 -16.78 -1.27 -1.54
N GLY A 48 -16.77 -0.38 -2.54
CA GLY A 48 -17.38 -0.61 -3.84
C GLY A 48 -16.51 -1.43 -4.80
N ASP A 49 -16.97 -1.51 -6.04
CA ASP A 49 -16.22 -2.11 -7.14
C ASP A 49 -15.74 -1.01 -8.10
N ILE A 50 -14.56 -1.16 -8.68
CA ILE A 50 -14.04 -0.25 -9.70
C ILE A 50 -13.39 -1.01 -10.84
N THR A 51 -13.39 -0.42 -12.04
CA THR A 51 -12.74 -0.99 -13.23
C THR A 51 -11.60 -0.08 -13.67
N LEU A 52 -10.44 -0.68 -13.97
CA LEU A 52 -9.22 -0.03 -14.45
C LEU A 52 -9.02 -0.37 -15.94
N PRO A 53 -9.53 0.45 -16.88
CA PRO A 53 -9.48 0.16 -18.30
C PRO A 53 -8.16 0.60 -18.93
N CYS A 54 -7.69 -0.18 -19.90
CA CYS A 54 -6.68 0.21 -20.88
C CYS A 54 -7.07 -0.32 -22.25
N ARG A 55 -6.62 0.36 -23.30
CA ARG A 55 -6.83 -0.08 -24.68
C ARG A 55 -5.54 -0.04 -25.49
N VAL A 56 -5.47 -0.84 -26.53
CA VAL A 56 -4.35 -0.80 -27.49
C VAL A 56 -4.71 0.04 -28.72
N SER A 57 -3.70 0.63 -29.35
CA SER A 57 -3.81 1.34 -30.62
C SER A 57 -2.65 0.98 -31.53
N PRO A 58 -2.88 0.51 -32.77
CA PRO A 58 -4.18 0.25 -33.40
C PRO A 58 -4.98 -0.85 -32.69
N ALA A 59 -6.31 -0.84 -32.88
CA ALA A 59 -7.20 -1.81 -32.26
C ALA A 59 -6.93 -3.21 -32.83
N MET A 60 -6.69 -4.18 -31.95
CA MET A 60 -6.37 -5.56 -32.30
C MET A 60 -6.81 -6.52 -31.19
N ASP A 61 -6.90 -7.80 -31.49
CA ASP A 61 -7.27 -8.82 -30.51
C ASP A 61 -6.17 -9.03 -29.47
N VAL A 62 -6.49 -8.77 -28.20
CA VAL A 62 -5.58 -8.92 -27.06
C VAL A 62 -5.85 -10.18 -26.23
N GLU A 63 -6.76 -11.06 -26.64
CA GLU A 63 -7.12 -12.26 -25.87
C GLU A 63 -5.94 -13.24 -25.73
N ASN A 64 -5.05 -13.29 -26.72
CA ASN A 64 -3.87 -14.15 -26.73
C ASN A 64 -2.60 -13.47 -26.16
N MET A 65 -2.71 -12.25 -25.64
CA MET A 65 -1.59 -11.51 -25.05
C MET A 65 -1.39 -11.85 -23.57
N GLU A 66 -0.19 -11.54 -23.07
CA GLU A 66 0.02 -11.41 -21.62
C GLU A 66 -0.44 -10.01 -21.19
N LEU A 67 -1.41 -9.95 -20.28
CA LEU A 67 -1.93 -8.71 -19.71
C LEU A 67 -1.59 -8.65 -18.23
N ARG A 68 -1.06 -7.52 -17.76
CA ARG A 68 -0.71 -7.33 -16.36
C ARG A 68 -1.10 -5.94 -15.89
N TRP A 69 -1.70 -5.87 -14.70
CA TRP A 69 -1.82 -4.63 -13.94
C TRP A 69 -0.93 -4.76 -12.71
N PHE A 70 -0.10 -3.76 -12.47
CA PHE A 70 0.78 -3.72 -11.30
C PHE A 70 0.83 -2.31 -10.71
N ARG A 71 1.38 -2.21 -9.50
CA ARG A 71 1.55 -0.94 -8.78
C ARG A 71 2.84 -0.25 -9.24
N SER A 72 3.79 0.03 -8.34
CA SER A 72 5.01 0.76 -8.68
C SER A 72 6.09 -0.14 -9.28
N LYS A 73 6.06 -1.44 -8.96
CA LYS A 73 7.01 -2.44 -9.46
C LYS A 73 6.28 -3.55 -10.19
N PHE A 74 6.91 -4.12 -11.23
CA PHE A 74 6.34 -5.24 -11.98
C PHE A 74 6.02 -6.47 -11.12
N SER A 75 6.74 -6.65 -10.00
CA SER A 75 6.49 -7.67 -8.98
C SER A 75 5.29 -7.39 -8.07
N GLU A 76 4.83 -6.14 -8.00
CA GLU A 76 3.65 -5.72 -7.24
C GLU A 76 2.37 -5.94 -8.07
N ALA A 77 2.20 -7.17 -8.54
CA ALA A 77 1.13 -7.54 -9.46
C ALA A 77 -0.23 -7.49 -8.77
N VAL A 78 -1.14 -6.71 -9.36
CA VAL A 78 -2.55 -6.56 -8.96
C VAL A 78 -3.37 -7.63 -9.66
N PHE A 79 -3.09 -7.83 -10.96
CA PHE A 79 -3.76 -8.82 -11.78
C PHE A 79 -2.83 -9.26 -12.91
N ILE A 80 -2.88 -10.55 -13.26
CA ILE A 80 -2.09 -11.14 -14.34
C ILE A 80 -3.01 -12.09 -15.11
N TYR A 81 -3.02 -11.94 -16.43
CA TYR A 81 -3.69 -12.83 -17.37
C TYR A 81 -2.70 -13.28 -18.43
N GLN A 82 -2.53 -14.59 -18.55
CA GLN A 82 -1.62 -15.21 -19.49
C GLN A 82 -2.14 -16.61 -19.82
N SER A 83 -1.96 -17.05 -21.07
CA SER A 83 -2.41 -18.37 -21.53
C SER A 83 -3.90 -18.62 -21.26
N HIS A 84 -4.72 -17.58 -21.51
CA HIS A 84 -6.16 -17.55 -21.28
C HIS A 84 -6.62 -17.74 -19.83
N GLN A 85 -5.72 -17.62 -18.85
CA GLN A 85 -6.01 -17.85 -17.45
C GLN A 85 -5.47 -16.75 -16.54
N GLU A 86 -6.14 -16.55 -15.41
CA GLU A 86 -5.69 -15.66 -14.34
C GLU A 86 -4.58 -16.33 -13.53
N GLN A 87 -3.43 -15.66 -13.39
CA GLN A 87 -2.28 -16.17 -12.63
C GLN A 87 -2.33 -15.67 -11.18
N ARG A 88 -3.02 -16.42 -10.31
CA ARG A 88 -3.27 -16.01 -8.91
C ARG A 88 -2.06 -16.12 -7.98
N GLU A 89 -1.10 -16.99 -8.32
CA GLU A 89 0.06 -17.26 -7.48
C GLU A 89 1.03 -16.07 -7.42
N GLU A 90 1.17 -15.35 -8.53
CA GLU A 90 2.03 -14.17 -8.64
C GLU A 90 1.35 -12.88 -8.14
N GLN A 91 0.04 -12.87 -7.93
CA GLN A 91 -0.65 -11.70 -7.40
C GLN A 91 -0.20 -11.40 -5.97
N LEU A 92 -0.04 -10.10 -5.68
CA LEU A 92 0.12 -9.61 -4.33
C LEU A 92 -1.04 -10.08 -3.45
N VAL A 93 -0.70 -10.57 -2.25
CA VAL A 93 -1.65 -11.18 -1.31
C VAL A 93 -2.91 -10.34 -1.08
N LYS A 94 -2.75 -9.00 -1.01
CA LYS A 94 -3.86 -8.05 -0.76
C LYS A 94 -4.87 -7.89 -1.91
N TYR A 95 -4.55 -8.38 -3.11
CA TYR A 95 -5.45 -8.35 -4.28
C TYR A 95 -6.03 -9.72 -4.64
N ARG A 96 -5.49 -10.82 -4.10
CA ARG A 96 -5.95 -12.18 -4.41
C ARG A 96 -7.43 -12.35 -4.09
N GLY A 97 -8.20 -12.81 -5.08
CA GLY A 97 -9.64 -13.01 -4.96
C GLY A 97 -10.47 -11.73 -4.98
N ARG A 98 -9.84 -10.56 -5.13
CA ARG A 98 -10.51 -9.26 -5.28
C ARG A 98 -10.46 -8.74 -6.71
N THR A 99 -9.80 -9.42 -7.64
CA THR A 99 -9.63 -8.94 -9.01
C THR A 99 -10.27 -9.87 -10.04
N SER A 100 -10.77 -9.29 -11.13
CA SER A 100 -11.32 -10.05 -12.26
C SER A 100 -11.11 -9.32 -13.58
N LEU A 101 -10.93 -10.06 -14.68
CA LEU A 101 -10.80 -9.49 -16.03
C LEU A 101 -12.18 -9.29 -16.66
N VAL A 102 -12.42 -8.08 -17.17
CA VAL A 102 -13.57 -7.79 -18.06
C VAL A 102 -13.20 -8.25 -19.46
N LYS A 103 -13.88 -9.29 -19.97
CA LYS A 103 -13.52 -9.99 -21.22
C LYS A 103 -14.27 -9.50 -22.46
N ASP A 104 -15.32 -8.70 -22.29
CA ASP A 104 -16.31 -8.40 -23.34
C ASP A 104 -15.70 -7.74 -24.60
N PHE A 105 -14.57 -7.04 -24.45
CA PHE A 105 -13.99 -6.20 -25.49
C PHE A 105 -12.52 -6.52 -25.82
N LEU A 106 -12.02 -7.69 -25.38
CA LEU A 106 -10.63 -8.09 -25.66
C LEU A 106 -10.33 -8.19 -27.16
N THR A 107 -11.29 -8.65 -27.96
CA THR A 107 -11.16 -8.76 -29.42
C THR A 107 -11.10 -7.40 -30.12
N LEU A 108 -11.52 -6.32 -29.44
CA LEU A 108 -11.45 -4.94 -29.90
C LEU A 108 -10.21 -4.20 -29.37
N GLY A 109 -9.37 -4.88 -28.60
CA GLY A 109 -8.19 -4.29 -28.00
C GLY A 109 -8.45 -3.52 -26.71
N GLU A 110 -9.60 -3.72 -26.08
CA GLU A 110 -9.93 -3.10 -24.80
C GLU A 110 -9.90 -4.16 -23.70
N ALA A 111 -9.11 -3.92 -22.66
CA ALA A 111 -9.03 -4.79 -21.50
C ALA A 111 -9.14 -3.97 -20.23
N ALA A 112 -9.86 -4.51 -19.25
CA ALA A 112 -10.02 -3.83 -17.98
C ALA A 112 -10.01 -4.81 -16.82
N VAL A 113 -9.36 -4.42 -15.73
CA VAL A 113 -9.38 -5.18 -14.48
C VAL A 113 -10.39 -4.56 -13.54
N ARG A 114 -11.32 -5.38 -13.06
CA ARG A 114 -12.22 -5.00 -11.98
C ARG A 114 -11.57 -5.35 -10.65
N ILE A 115 -11.52 -4.38 -9.74
CA ILE A 115 -11.15 -4.55 -8.33
C ILE A 115 -12.44 -4.48 -7.51
N HIS A 116 -12.66 -5.51 -6.71
CA HIS A 116 -13.80 -5.67 -5.82
C HIS A 116 -13.45 -5.25 -4.39
N ASN A 117 -14.46 -4.77 -3.66
CA ASN A 117 -14.34 -4.34 -2.27
C ASN A 117 -13.15 -3.39 -2.07
N VAL A 118 -13.16 -2.25 -2.77
CA VAL A 118 -12.07 -1.27 -2.81
C VAL A 118 -11.68 -0.83 -1.39
N GLN A 119 -10.38 -0.82 -1.10
CA GLN A 119 -9.80 -0.46 0.20
C GLN A 119 -9.02 0.86 0.08
N ALA A 120 -8.77 1.54 1.20
CA ALA A 120 -8.02 2.79 1.21
C ALA A 120 -6.62 2.65 0.57
N PHE A 121 -5.94 1.53 0.84
CA PHE A 121 -4.60 1.24 0.28
C PHE A 121 -4.58 1.00 -1.23
N ASP A 122 -5.74 0.86 -1.88
CA ASP A 122 -5.82 0.75 -3.33
C ASP A 122 -5.58 2.10 -4.02
N ASN A 123 -5.68 3.21 -3.29
CA ASN A 123 -5.39 4.55 -3.80
C ASN A 123 -3.96 4.65 -4.35
N GLY A 124 -3.80 5.27 -5.52
CA GLY A 124 -2.50 5.56 -6.12
C GLY A 124 -2.38 5.14 -7.59
N LEU A 125 -1.14 5.08 -8.06
CA LEU A 125 -0.81 4.78 -9.45
C LEU A 125 -0.84 3.28 -9.73
N TYR A 126 -1.32 2.94 -10.92
CA TYR A 126 -1.25 1.61 -11.51
C TYR A 126 -0.64 1.72 -12.91
N THR A 127 -0.03 0.63 -13.35
CA THR A 127 0.45 0.46 -14.71
C THR A 127 -0.23 -0.75 -15.31
N CYS A 128 -0.80 -0.57 -16.50
CA CYS A 128 -1.27 -1.67 -17.34
C CYS A 128 -0.22 -1.98 -18.39
N PHE A 129 0.05 -3.26 -18.58
CA PHE A 129 1.12 -3.80 -19.41
C PHE A 129 0.53 -4.87 -20.34
N PHE A 130 0.87 -4.77 -21.61
CA PHE A 130 0.40 -5.67 -22.66
C PHE A 130 1.62 -6.19 -23.40
N ARG A 131 1.71 -7.51 -23.58
CA ARG A 131 2.84 -8.14 -24.25
C ARG A 131 2.38 -9.15 -25.30
N MET A 132 2.97 -9.02 -26.49
CA MET A 132 2.82 -9.93 -27.60
C MET A 132 4.21 -10.43 -28.04
N GLY A 133 4.53 -11.67 -27.68
CA GLY A 133 5.85 -12.25 -27.93
C GLY A 133 6.98 -11.49 -27.19
N ILE A 134 7.88 -10.86 -27.94
CA ILE A 134 8.98 -10.06 -27.39
C ILE A 134 8.64 -8.56 -27.26
N PHE A 135 7.56 -8.12 -27.91
CA PHE A 135 7.13 -6.73 -27.89
C PHE A 135 6.16 -6.48 -26.73
N TYR A 136 6.32 -5.37 -26.05
CA TYR A 136 5.45 -4.96 -24.95
C TYR A 136 5.34 -3.45 -24.89
N GLU A 137 4.22 -2.98 -24.36
CA GLU A 137 3.98 -1.58 -24.07
C GLU A 137 3.20 -1.44 -22.76
N GLU A 138 3.24 -0.24 -22.18
CA GLU A 138 2.57 0.06 -20.92
C GLU A 138 1.94 1.45 -20.87
N ALA A 139 0.93 1.61 -20.02
CA ALA A 139 0.37 2.92 -19.70
C ALA A 139 0.08 3.04 -18.21
N SER A 140 0.29 4.25 -17.68
CA SER A 140 -0.05 4.58 -16.30
C SER A 140 -1.50 5.06 -16.19
N LEU A 141 -2.13 4.75 -15.06
CA LEU A 141 -3.44 5.26 -14.68
C LEU A 141 -3.49 5.54 -13.18
N GLU A 142 -4.21 6.58 -12.78
CA GLU A 142 -4.36 6.96 -11.37
C GLU A 142 -5.73 6.52 -10.85
N LEU A 143 -5.74 5.78 -9.73
CA LEU A 143 -6.94 5.46 -8.98
C LEU A 143 -6.99 6.33 -7.72
N LYS A 144 -8.04 7.13 -7.59
CA LYS A 144 -8.36 7.86 -6.38
C LYS A 144 -9.47 7.15 -5.64
N VAL A 145 -9.15 6.58 -4.49
CA VAL A 145 -10.20 6.03 -3.63
C VAL A 145 -10.82 7.21 -2.88
N ALA A 146 -12.13 7.16 -2.77
CA ALA A 146 -12.91 8.15 -2.08
C ALA A 146 -13.91 7.49 -1.13
N VAL A 147 -14.23 8.20 -0.07
CA VAL A 147 -15.20 7.76 0.92
C VAL A 147 -16.49 8.52 0.68
N GLN A 148 -17.57 7.77 0.53
CA GLN A 148 -18.90 8.35 0.49
C GLN A 148 -19.27 8.74 1.92
N TRP A 149 -19.06 10.01 2.19
CA TRP A 149 -19.37 10.67 3.44
C TRP A 149 -20.85 11.04 3.52
N ARG A 150 -21.43 10.89 4.71
CA ARG A 150 -22.71 11.51 5.04
C ARG A 150 -22.47 12.60 6.07
N THR A 151 -22.50 13.86 5.64
CA THR A 151 -22.58 15.00 6.58
C THR A 151 -24.04 15.21 6.96
N LEU A 152 -24.25 16.02 8.00
CA LEU A 152 -25.57 16.62 8.27
C LEU A 152 -26.07 17.52 7.13
N SER A 153 -25.16 18.01 6.26
CA SER A 153 -25.47 18.85 5.10
C SER A 153 -25.71 18.09 3.80
N GLY A 154 -25.50 16.77 3.75
CA GLY A 154 -25.74 15.93 2.58
C GLY A 154 -24.71 14.79 2.41
N GLU A 155 -24.75 14.14 1.24
CA GLU A 155 -23.71 13.16 0.89
C GLU A 155 -22.56 13.86 0.17
N LYS A 156 -21.31 13.53 0.52
CA LYS A 156 -20.09 14.08 -0.08
C LYS A 156 -19.14 12.94 -0.41
N LEU A 157 -18.50 12.99 -1.56
CA LEU A 157 -17.45 12.05 -1.91
C LEU A 157 -16.10 12.73 -1.65
N LEU A 158 -15.34 12.22 -0.68
CA LEU A 158 -14.04 12.77 -0.30
C LEU A 158 -12.92 11.83 -0.73
N THR A 159 -11.99 12.31 -1.54
CA THR A 159 -10.85 11.49 -1.97
C THR A 159 -9.80 11.38 -0.87
N PHE A 160 -9.08 10.26 -0.80
CA PHE A 160 -7.97 10.13 0.15
C PHE A 160 -6.88 11.17 -0.12
N SER A 161 -6.69 11.67 -1.34
CA SER A 161 -5.75 12.78 -1.59
C SER A 161 -6.14 14.09 -0.90
N GLU A 162 -7.43 14.31 -0.64
CA GLU A 162 -7.91 15.47 0.12
C GLU A 162 -7.85 15.25 1.63
N THR A 163 -7.58 14.01 2.05
CA THR A 163 -7.60 13.56 3.44
C THR A 163 -6.17 13.23 3.87
N GLN A 164 -5.64 13.87 4.91
CA GLN A 164 -4.38 13.45 5.52
C GLN A 164 -4.60 12.12 6.23
N ALA A 165 -4.22 11.01 5.56
CA ALA A 165 -4.09 9.73 6.22
C ALA A 165 -2.97 9.84 7.25
N GLN A 166 -3.26 9.54 8.52
CA GLN A 166 -2.22 9.44 9.52
C GLN A 166 -1.51 8.10 9.35
N ASP A 167 -0.19 8.13 9.17
CA ASP A 167 0.61 6.92 9.24
C ASP A 167 0.48 6.32 10.65
N ALA A 168 0.34 5.00 10.71
CA ALA A 168 0.14 4.32 11.99
C ALA A 168 1.36 4.43 12.91
N GLU A 169 2.57 4.54 12.32
CA GLU A 169 3.82 4.59 13.05
C GLU A 169 3.88 5.82 13.95
N GLY A 170 4.02 5.60 15.27
CA GLY A 170 4.10 6.71 16.22
C GLY A 170 2.77 7.39 16.53
N LEU A 171 1.62 6.85 16.10
CA LEU A 171 0.35 7.54 16.29
C LEU A 171 -0.08 7.59 17.75
N LEU A 172 0.24 6.60 18.60
CA LEU A 172 -0.07 6.65 20.04
C LEU A 172 1.00 7.39 20.84
N ASP A 173 0.57 8.12 21.87
CA ASP A 173 1.45 8.76 22.85
C ASP A 173 1.57 7.95 24.15
N PRO A 174 2.70 7.25 24.39
CA PRO A 174 2.91 6.51 25.63
C PRO A 174 2.89 7.38 26.89
N GLU A 175 3.25 8.67 26.81
CA GLU A 175 3.25 9.57 27.96
C GLU A 175 1.82 9.94 28.40
N SER A 176 0.89 9.93 27.45
CA SER A 176 -0.53 10.21 27.69
C SER A 176 -1.31 9.02 28.29
N ALA A 177 -0.71 7.82 28.27
CA ALA A 177 -1.37 6.56 28.55
C ALA A 177 -1.59 6.35 30.06
N HIS A 178 -2.75 5.79 30.40
CA HIS A 178 -3.02 5.36 31.77
C HIS A 178 -2.03 4.29 32.25
N SER A 179 -1.68 4.28 33.54
CA SER A 179 -0.68 3.39 34.13
C SER A 179 -0.95 1.89 33.88
N CYS A 180 -2.22 1.49 33.84
CA CYS A 180 -2.68 0.13 33.54
C CYS A 180 -2.58 -0.29 32.06
N LEU A 181 -2.32 0.64 31.14
CA LEU A 181 -2.22 0.36 29.72
C LEU A 181 -0.76 0.13 29.29
N ALA A 182 -0.56 -0.77 28.34
CA ALA A 182 0.67 -0.99 27.61
C ALA A 182 0.49 -0.49 26.18
N VAL A 183 1.38 0.39 25.75
CA VAL A 183 1.53 0.78 24.35
C VAL A 183 2.67 -0.05 23.75
N SER A 184 2.48 -0.57 22.55
CA SER A 184 3.50 -1.34 21.82
C SER A 184 4.74 -0.50 21.50
N ASP A 185 5.87 -1.16 21.24
CA ASP A 185 7.14 -0.48 20.94
C ASP A 185 7.07 0.40 19.68
N ASP A 186 6.29 -0.02 18.69
CA ASP A 186 6.00 0.72 17.44
C ASP A 186 4.94 1.83 17.63
N LYS A 187 4.36 1.95 18.83
CA LYS A 187 3.35 2.92 19.22
C LYS A 187 2.08 2.89 18.36
N THR A 188 1.72 1.72 17.84
CA THR A 188 0.52 1.53 17.01
C THR A 188 -0.59 0.78 17.73
N SER A 189 -0.26 0.05 18.81
CA SER A 189 -1.20 -0.78 19.55
C SER A 189 -1.28 -0.40 21.02
N VAL A 190 -2.47 -0.53 21.60
CA VAL A 190 -2.70 -0.42 23.04
C VAL A 190 -3.43 -1.66 23.58
N THR A 191 -2.96 -2.15 24.73
CA THR A 191 -3.48 -3.31 25.46
C THR A 191 -3.43 -3.06 26.97
N PHE A 192 -3.99 -3.97 27.78
CA PHE A 192 -3.80 -3.97 29.23
C PHE A 192 -2.44 -4.59 29.61
N LYS A 193 -1.72 -4.00 30.57
CA LYS A 193 -0.50 -4.60 31.16
C LYS A 193 -0.78 -5.87 31.95
N ASP A 194 -1.83 -5.81 32.76
CA ASP A 194 -2.32 -6.90 33.62
C ASP A 194 -3.84 -7.01 33.43
N SER A 195 -4.42 -8.19 33.70
CA SER A 195 -5.88 -8.34 33.71
C SER A 195 -6.49 -7.33 34.68
N PRO A 196 -7.43 -6.46 34.23
CA PRO A 196 -7.97 -5.40 35.06
C PRO A 196 -8.59 -5.99 36.33
N LYS A 197 -8.13 -5.53 37.50
CA LYS A 197 -8.73 -5.93 38.78
C LYS A 197 -10.12 -5.30 38.84
N SER A 198 -11.14 -6.12 39.05
CA SER A 198 -12.58 -5.81 38.93
C SER A 198 -13.13 -4.71 39.86
N SER A 199 -12.28 -3.99 40.57
CA SER A 199 -12.66 -3.03 41.62
C SER A 199 -12.32 -1.57 41.30
N ASP A 200 -11.63 -1.30 40.19
CA ASP A 200 -11.27 0.06 39.79
C ASP A 200 -12.17 0.49 38.63
N ASP A 201 -13.13 1.37 38.91
CA ASP A 201 -14.07 1.96 37.93
C ASP A 201 -13.34 3.01 37.06
N GLY A 202 -12.04 2.79 36.81
CA GLY A 202 -11.15 3.74 36.18
C GLY A 202 -11.37 3.82 34.67
N VAL A 203 -11.22 5.02 34.13
CA VAL A 203 -11.24 5.29 32.68
C VAL A 203 -9.82 5.12 32.15
N TYR A 204 -9.51 3.96 31.54
CA TYR A 204 -8.18 3.66 31.02
C TYR A 204 -8.02 4.18 29.59
N SER A 205 -7.49 5.41 29.44
CA SER A 205 -7.34 6.05 28.14
C SER A 205 -5.89 6.32 27.73
N VAL A 206 -5.71 6.48 26.41
CA VAL A 206 -4.48 6.94 25.75
C VAL A 206 -4.86 7.86 24.58
N LEU A 207 -4.02 8.85 24.29
CA LEU A 207 -4.19 9.77 23.17
C LEU A 207 -3.26 9.45 22.02
N GLY A 208 -3.60 9.99 20.85
CA GLY A 208 -2.64 10.11 19.77
C GLY A 208 -1.52 11.12 20.10
N HIS A 209 -0.35 10.94 19.50
CA HIS A 209 0.83 11.80 19.67
C HIS A 209 0.62 13.18 19.05
N GLU A 210 0.10 13.22 17.83
CA GLU A 210 -0.11 14.47 17.12
C GLU A 210 -1.54 15.00 17.29
N GLY A 211 -1.63 16.29 17.63
CA GLY A 211 -2.88 17.02 17.69
C GLY A 211 -3.28 17.55 16.32
N ILE A 212 -4.51 17.26 15.92
CA ILE A 212 -5.09 17.65 14.63
C ILE A 212 -5.72 19.05 14.77
N THR A 213 -5.25 19.99 13.96
CA THR A 213 -5.67 21.41 14.02
C THR A 213 -6.36 21.93 12.76
N SER A 214 -6.27 21.23 11.63
CA SER A 214 -6.88 21.63 10.37
C SER A 214 -6.97 20.46 9.40
N GLY A 215 -7.77 20.63 8.34
CA GLY A 215 -7.87 19.65 7.26
C GLY A 215 -8.85 18.51 7.54
N CYS A 216 -8.72 17.46 6.74
CA CYS A 216 -9.47 16.21 6.89
C CYS A 216 -8.45 15.13 7.27
N CYS A 217 -8.74 14.30 8.26
CA CYS A 217 -7.85 13.23 8.72
C CYS A 217 -8.57 11.88 8.72
N TYR A 218 -7.80 10.83 8.50
CA TYR A 218 -8.30 9.45 8.49
C TYR A 218 -7.32 8.48 9.14
N TRP A 219 -7.84 7.55 9.94
CA TRP A 219 -7.11 6.38 10.41
C TRP A 219 -8.05 5.18 10.60
N GLU A 220 -7.49 3.98 10.50
CA GLU A 220 -8.19 2.72 10.75
C GLU A 220 -7.70 2.08 12.05
N VAL A 221 -8.61 1.45 12.78
CA VAL A 221 -8.31 0.75 14.03
C VAL A 221 -8.85 -0.67 13.95
N GLU A 222 -7.96 -1.65 13.98
CA GLU A 222 -8.27 -3.07 14.16
C GLU A 222 -8.50 -3.37 15.65
N ILE A 223 -9.52 -4.17 15.96
CA ILE A 223 -10.02 -4.42 17.30
C ILE A 223 -10.05 -5.91 17.57
N SER A 224 -9.12 -6.41 18.38
CA SER A 224 -9.12 -7.83 18.76
C SER A 224 -10.21 -8.10 19.80
N ASN A 225 -10.85 -9.27 19.70
CA ASN A 225 -11.95 -9.69 20.58
C ASN A 225 -13.07 -8.65 20.75
N ALA A 226 -13.33 -7.82 19.72
CA ALA A 226 -14.25 -6.68 19.77
C ALA A 226 -15.64 -6.96 20.38
N LYS A 227 -16.17 -8.17 20.21
CA LYS A 227 -17.50 -8.58 20.71
C LYS A 227 -17.53 -8.98 22.19
N LYS A 228 -16.38 -9.35 22.77
CA LYS A 228 -16.26 -9.88 24.14
C LYS A 228 -15.59 -8.89 25.10
N SER A 229 -15.29 -7.69 24.61
CA SER A 229 -14.51 -6.69 25.31
C SER A 229 -15.18 -5.34 25.18
N GLU A 230 -14.88 -4.45 26.12
CA GLU A 230 -15.39 -3.09 26.14
C GLU A 230 -14.27 -2.12 25.77
N TRP A 231 -14.52 -1.37 24.70
CA TRP A 231 -13.55 -0.47 24.09
C TRP A 231 -14.29 0.76 23.54
N VAL A 232 -13.58 1.87 23.48
CA VAL A 232 -14.06 3.14 22.92
C VAL A 232 -12.94 3.77 22.10
N LEU A 233 -13.31 4.37 20.96
CA LEU A 233 -12.40 5.11 20.11
C LEU A 233 -13.08 6.34 19.49
N GLY A 234 -12.28 7.31 19.09
CA GLY A 234 -12.74 8.51 18.39
C GLY A 234 -11.79 9.66 18.58
N VAL A 235 -12.33 10.84 18.89
CA VAL A 235 -11.53 12.05 19.10
C VAL A 235 -11.92 12.76 20.39
N CYS A 236 -10.94 13.42 21.01
CA CYS A 236 -11.19 14.32 22.12
C CYS A 236 -10.47 15.66 21.93
N ARG A 237 -10.96 16.72 22.60
CA ARG A 237 -10.26 18.01 22.63
C ARG A 237 -9.00 17.93 23.48
N ARG A 238 -8.04 18.84 23.23
CA ARG A 238 -6.82 18.99 24.04
C ARG A 238 -7.11 19.27 25.52
N ASP A 239 -8.14 20.05 25.80
CA ASP A 239 -8.44 20.62 27.12
C ASP A 239 -9.33 19.75 28.00
N VAL A 240 -9.58 18.50 27.59
CA VAL A 240 -10.39 17.56 28.38
C VAL A 240 -9.62 17.07 29.60
N GLU A 241 -10.30 17.01 30.75
CA GLU A 241 -9.76 16.37 31.96
C GLU A 241 -9.87 14.84 31.82
N ARG A 242 -8.74 14.14 31.99
CA ARG A 242 -8.66 12.67 31.91
C ARG A 242 -8.19 12.02 33.21
N LYS A 243 -8.00 12.79 34.28
CA LYS A 243 -7.61 12.25 35.58
C LYS A 243 -8.84 11.88 36.40
N GLY A 244 -8.83 10.66 36.94
CA GLY A 244 -9.94 10.13 37.74
C GLY A 244 -11.16 9.78 36.91
N TRP A 245 -12.34 9.82 37.52
CA TRP A 245 -13.60 9.55 36.84
C TRP A 245 -14.06 10.75 36.01
N TYR A 246 -14.30 10.52 34.72
CA TYR A 246 -14.89 11.51 33.82
C TYR A 246 -15.91 10.85 32.88
N GLN A 247 -16.79 11.68 32.32
CA GLN A 247 -17.83 11.23 31.40
C GLN A 247 -17.48 11.65 29.98
N GLU A 248 -17.53 10.71 29.06
CA GLU A 248 -17.30 10.93 27.64
C GLU A 248 -18.57 11.50 27.00
N SER A 249 -18.52 12.78 26.60
CA SER A 249 -19.60 13.40 25.83
C SER A 249 -19.16 14.55 24.93
N PRO A 250 -19.91 14.89 23.85
CA PRO A 250 -19.63 16.05 23.01
C PRO A 250 -19.55 17.36 23.80
N GLU A 251 -20.41 17.54 24.81
CA GLU A 251 -20.40 18.74 25.65
C GLU A 251 -19.13 18.84 26.50
N LYS A 252 -18.52 17.70 26.83
CA LYS A 252 -17.24 17.59 27.54
C LYS A 252 -16.05 17.46 26.60
N GLY A 253 -16.25 17.55 25.28
CA GLY A 253 -15.18 17.52 24.29
C GLY A 253 -14.76 16.13 23.81
N PHE A 254 -15.63 15.13 23.92
CA PHE A 254 -15.40 13.76 23.43
C PHE A 254 -16.43 13.40 22.36
N TRP A 255 -15.96 12.91 21.21
CA TRP A 255 -16.81 12.39 20.14
C TRP A 255 -16.33 10.98 19.82
N VAL A 256 -17.00 10.00 20.42
CA VAL A 256 -16.49 8.63 20.48
C VAL A 256 -17.61 7.61 20.29
N VAL A 257 -17.25 6.48 19.70
CA VAL A 257 -18.08 5.28 19.59
C VAL A 257 -17.39 4.11 20.27
N GLY A 258 -18.14 3.13 20.71
CA GLY A 258 -17.54 1.95 21.32
C GLY A 258 -18.52 0.87 21.72
N MET A 259 -17.96 -0.24 22.18
CA MET A 259 -18.69 -1.39 22.69
C MET A 259 -18.87 -1.30 24.19
N TYR A 260 -20.12 -1.40 24.63
CA TYR A 260 -20.50 -1.41 26.04
C TYR A 260 -21.61 -2.45 26.27
N GLU A 261 -21.47 -3.35 27.25
CA GLU A 261 -22.47 -4.40 27.53
C GLU A 261 -22.94 -5.15 26.26
N ASN A 262 -22.00 -5.54 25.39
CA ASN A 262 -22.24 -6.21 24.10
C ASN A 262 -23.05 -5.40 23.08
N THR A 263 -23.13 -4.08 23.24
CA THR A 263 -23.85 -3.17 22.34
C THR A 263 -22.92 -2.08 21.83
N LEU A 264 -22.97 -1.79 20.52
CA LEU A 264 -22.24 -0.65 19.94
C LEU A 264 -23.05 0.63 20.17
N CYS A 265 -22.42 1.65 20.76
CA CYS A 265 -23.06 2.90 21.15
C CYS A 265 -22.16 4.10 20.82
N SER A 266 -22.78 5.28 20.61
CA SER A 266 -22.11 6.59 20.62
C SER A 266 -22.26 7.23 22.01
N LEU A 267 -21.24 7.88 22.56
CA LEU A 267 -21.33 8.47 23.92
C LEU A 267 -21.63 9.99 23.89
N PRO A 268 -22.49 10.54 24.77
CA PRO A 268 -23.17 9.94 25.91
C PRO A 268 -24.60 9.52 25.52
N GLY A 269 -24.77 8.64 24.54
CA GLY A 269 -26.07 8.15 24.13
C GLY A 269 -26.15 6.64 24.33
N ASN A 270 -27.04 6.16 25.19
CA ASN A 270 -27.47 4.76 25.15
C ASN A 270 -28.25 4.43 23.85
N SER A 271 -28.05 5.18 22.76
CA SER A 271 -28.55 4.87 21.44
C SER A 271 -27.73 3.70 20.90
N LYS A 272 -28.22 2.50 21.22
CA LYS A 272 -27.82 1.27 20.56
C LYS A 272 -27.82 1.49 19.05
N LEU A 273 -26.65 1.31 18.44
CA LEU A 273 -26.50 1.32 17.00
C LEU A 273 -26.84 -0.09 16.51
N ASP A 274 -27.88 -0.21 15.68
CA ASP A 274 -28.30 -1.49 15.09
C ASP A 274 -27.44 -1.82 13.86
N VAL A 275 -26.14 -1.92 14.08
CA VAL A 275 -25.12 -2.22 13.06
C VAL A 275 -24.29 -3.43 13.49
N PRO A 276 -23.74 -4.21 12.53
CA PRO A 276 -22.82 -5.29 12.86
C PRO A 276 -21.62 -4.78 13.67
N ILE A 277 -21.19 -5.55 14.68
CA ILE A 277 -20.03 -5.19 15.50
C ILE A 277 -18.78 -5.22 14.61
N PRO A 278 -18.09 -4.09 14.42
CA PRO A 278 -16.92 -4.00 13.55
C PRO A 278 -15.73 -4.72 14.17
N GLN A 279 -14.94 -5.43 13.35
CA GLN A 279 -13.59 -5.85 13.72
C GLN A 279 -12.57 -4.75 13.40
N ARG A 280 -12.91 -3.87 12.47
CA ARG A 280 -12.12 -2.71 12.10
C ARG A 280 -13.00 -1.47 11.95
N VAL A 281 -12.58 -0.37 12.56
CA VAL A 281 -13.29 0.92 12.50
C VAL A 281 -12.42 1.96 11.82
N GLY A 282 -12.97 2.63 10.81
CA GLY A 282 -12.39 3.80 10.20
C GLY A 282 -12.91 5.04 10.91
N VAL A 283 -12.01 5.90 11.36
CA VAL A 283 -12.34 7.20 11.94
C VAL A 283 -11.92 8.28 10.96
N PHE A 284 -12.87 9.14 10.65
CA PHE A 284 -12.70 10.22 9.70
C PHE A 284 -13.09 11.52 10.37
N LEU A 285 -12.22 12.51 10.26
CA LEU A 285 -12.37 13.81 10.88
C LEU A 285 -12.31 14.88 9.80
N ASP A 286 -13.34 15.70 9.66
CA ASP A 286 -13.34 16.88 8.80
C ASP A 286 -13.46 18.14 9.66
N LEU A 287 -12.33 18.83 9.89
CA LEU A 287 -12.32 20.08 10.64
C LEU A 287 -12.79 21.30 9.83
N LYS A 288 -12.97 21.17 8.51
CA LYS A 288 -13.51 22.26 7.67
C LYS A 288 -15.03 22.34 7.84
N GLU A 289 -15.69 21.18 7.82
CA GLU A 289 -17.14 21.04 8.02
C GLU A 289 -17.52 20.79 9.48
N TRP A 290 -16.52 20.63 10.35
CA TRP A 290 -16.68 20.33 11.77
C TRP A 290 -17.50 19.06 12.01
N ASP A 291 -17.07 17.95 11.43
CA ASP A 291 -17.75 16.66 11.48
C ASP A 291 -16.76 15.51 11.76
N VAL A 292 -17.21 14.48 12.47
CA VAL A 292 -16.47 13.23 12.66
C VAL A 292 -17.40 12.06 12.46
N SER A 293 -16.99 11.08 11.65
CA SER A 293 -17.77 9.87 11.39
C SER A 293 -16.95 8.60 11.51
N PHE A 294 -17.70 7.54 11.76
CA PHE A 294 -17.20 6.21 12.06
C PHE A 294 -17.79 5.24 11.05
N TYR A 295 -16.94 4.38 10.49
CA TYR A 295 -17.33 3.37 9.51
C TYR A 295 -16.84 1.99 9.93
N ASN A 296 -17.66 0.98 9.70
CA ASN A 296 -17.24 -0.40 9.82
C ASN A 296 -16.47 -0.77 8.57
N MET A 297 -15.15 -0.93 8.70
CA MET A 297 -14.29 -1.25 7.56
C MET A 297 -14.40 -2.72 7.11
N THR A 298 -15.09 -3.55 7.89
CA THR A 298 -15.34 -4.96 7.55
C THR A 298 -16.35 -5.10 6.41
N ASP A 299 -17.41 -4.29 6.43
CA ASP A 299 -18.49 -4.28 5.44
C ASP A 299 -18.68 -2.92 4.75
N SER A 300 -17.80 -1.96 5.06
CA SER A 300 -17.84 -0.56 4.59
C SER A 300 -19.13 0.19 4.90
N SER A 301 -19.86 -0.23 5.94
CA SER A 301 -21.08 0.45 6.40
C SER A 301 -20.78 1.64 7.31
N HIS A 302 -21.69 2.62 7.30
CA HIS A 302 -21.64 3.76 8.22
C HIS A 302 -22.10 3.33 9.62
N ILE A 303 -21.34 3.71 10.65
CA ILE A 303 -21.65 3.45 12.06
C ILE A 303 -22.38 4.64 12.67
N PHE A 304 -21.74 5.82 12.67
CA PHE A 304 -22.27 7.02 13.31
C PHE A 304 -21.52 8.28 12.88
N SER A 305 -22.14 9.45 13.04
CA SER A 305 -21.53 10.77 12.79
C SER A 305 -21.86 11.77 13.89
N PHE A 306 -20.92 12.64 14.24
CA PHE A 306 -21.14 13.75 15.16
C PHE A 306 -20.74 15.08 14.53
N SER A 307 -21.60 16.09 14.70
CA SER A 307 -21.17 17.48 14.53
C SER A 307 -20.28 17.92 15.70
N LEU A 308 -19.09 18.36 15.35
CA LEU A 308 -18.18 19.09 16.23
C LEU A 308 -18.73 20.53 16.29
N ALA A 309 -19.41 20.93 17.37
CA ALA A 309 -19.87 22.33 17.48
C ALA A 309 -18.68 23.29 17.23
N SER A 310 -18.91 24.43 16.54
CA SER A 310 -17.94 25.35 15.90
C SER A 310 -16.88 26.04 16.81
N SER A 311 -16.52 25.43 17.93
CA SER A 311 -15.58 25.92 18.95
C SER A 311 -14.43 24.93 19.24
N SER A 312 -14.27 23.85 18.48
CA SER A 312 -13.25 22.85 18.84
C SER A 312 -11.84 23.33 18.50
N GLY A 313 -10.99 23.39 19.53
CA GLY A 313 -9.56 23.60 19.39
C GLY A 313 -8.88 22.34 18.83
N THR A 314 -7.58 22.16 19.13
CA THR A 314 -6.86 20.96 18.72
C THR A 314 -7.53 19.69 19.21
N LEU A 315 -7.81 18.76 18.29
CA LEU A 315 -8.36 17.44 18.58
C LEU A 315 -7.25 16.39 18.57
N PHE A 316 -7.43 15.33 19.33
CA PHE A 316 -6.52 14.18 19.38
C PHE A 316 -7.30 12.90 19.12
N PRO A 317 -6.73 11.92 18.39
CA PRO A 317 -7.21 10.55 18.43
C PRO A 317 -7.29 10.09 19.89
N TYR A 318 -8.40 9.45 20.24
CA TYR A 318 -8.69 9.04 21.60
C TYR A 318 -9.05 7.57 21.63
N PHE A 319 -8.45 6.82 22.54
CA PHE A 319 -8.68 5.39 22.73
C PHE A 319 -8.87 5.08 24.20
N ARG A 320 -9.84 4.23 24.50
CA ARG A 320 -10.10 3.74 25.85
C ARG A 320 -10.41 2.26 25.85
N LEU A 321 -9.79 1.55 26.79
CA LEU A 321 -10.15 0.17 27.13
C LEU A 321 -10.90 0.17 28.47
N ARG A 322 -11.84 -0.75 28.67
CA ARG A 322 -12.53 -0.91 29.97
C ARG A 322 -12.40 -2.31 30.54
N SER A 323 -12.72 -3.32 29.75
CA SER A 323 -12.72 -4.71 30.19
C SER A 323 -12.54 -5.68 29.02
N GLY A 324 -12.14 -6.91 29.34
CA GLY A 324 -11.88 -7.97 28.37
C GLY A 324 -10.43 -8.01 27.87
N ASP A 325 -10.14 -9.01 27.04
CA ASP A 325 -8.84 -9.22 26.39
C ASP A 325 -8.86 -8.52 25.03
N VAL A 326 -8.66 -7.20 25.01
CA VAL A 326 -8.74 -6.38 23.79
C VAL A 326 -7.43 -5.66 23.52
N SER A 327 -7.09 -5.61 22.23
CA SER A 327 -6.08 -4.74 21.66
C SER A 327 -6.73 -3.83 20.63
N LEU A 328 -6.42 -2.54 20.69
CA LEU A 328 -6.71 -1.60 19.61
C LEU A 328 -5.41 -1.36 18.87
N THR A 329 -5.38 -1.64 17.57
CA THR A 329 -4.20 -1.50 16.71
C THR A 329 -4.53 -0.59 15.56
N ILE A 330 -3.79 0.52 15.42
CA ILE A 330 -3.93 1.43 14.29
C ILE A 330 -3.31 0.77 13.06
N CYS A 331 -4.09 0.65 11.97
CA CYS A 331 -3.60 0.02 10.76
C CYS A 331 -2.68 0.96 9.99
N SER A 332 -1.48 0.50 9.65
CA SER A 332 -0.63 1.20 8.67
C SER A 332 -1.21 1.03 7.27
N GLY A 333 -1.18 2.09 6.46
CA GLY A 333 -1.49 2.04 5.02
C GLY A 333 -0.52 1.15 4.21
N VAL A 334 0.51 0.59 4.86
CA VAL A 334 1.47 -0.35 4.28
C VAL A 334 1.30 -1.72 4.94
N GLY A 335 0.67 -2.64 4.22
CA GLY A 335 0.53 -4.02 4.68
C GLY A 335 1.84 -4.81 4.64
N GLY A 336 2.24 -5.36 5.79
CA GLY A 336 3.04 -6.59 5.92
C GLY A 336 4.55 -6.43 6.12
N PRO A 337 5.20 -7.35 6.88
CA PRO A 337 6.54 -7.17 7.41
C PRO A 337 7.60 -7.23 6.31
N VAL A 338 8.60 -6.35 6.44
CA VAL A 338 9.84 -6.37 5.66
C VAL A 338 10.56 -7.69 5.96
N GLN A 339 10.37 -8.70 5.09
CA GLN A 339 11.34 -9.77 4.99
C GLN A 339 12.50 -9.27 4.13
N THR A 340 13.66 -9.17 4.77
CA THR A 340 14.94 -8.82 4.17
C THR A 340 15.17 -9.66 2.90
N PRO A 341 15.45 -9.06 1.73
CA PRO A 341 15.77 -9.84 0.55
C PRO A 341 17.10 -10.57 0.76
N VAL A 342 17.07 -11.89 0.63
CA VAL A 342 18.28 -12.67 0.34
C VAL A 342 18.79 -12.22 -1.03
N PRO A 343 20.07 -11.84 -1.20
CA PRO A 343 20.57 -11.44 -2.51
C PRO A 343 20.66 -12.67 -3.40
N LEU A 344 19.74 -12.80 -4.36
CA LEU A 344 19.93 -13.71 -5.48
C LEU A 344 20.81 -12.99 -6.52
N ASN A 345 22.10 -13.32 -6.50
CA ASN A 345 23.01 -12.97 -7.59
C ASN A 345 22.54 -13.70 -8.86
N ASN A 346 22.10 -12.95 -9.88
CA ASN A 346 22.19 -13.38 -11.26
C ASN A 346 22.60 -12.18 -12.14
N PRO A 347 23.53 -12.36 -13.10
CA PRO A 347 24.11 -11.27 -13.86
C PRO A 347 23.19 -10.80 -15.00
N PRO A 348 23.39 -9.57 -15.53
CA PRO A 348 22.61 -9.09 -16.66
C PRO A 348 23.08 -9.75 -17.97
N CYS A 349 22.14 -10.34 -18.71
CA CYS A 349 22.31 -10.67 -20.11
C CYS A 349 22.34 -9.39 -20.95
N SER A 350 23.44 -9.15 -21.64
CA SER A 350 23.50 -8.27 -22.81
C SER A 350 24.21 -8.98 -23.97
N SER A 351 23.74 -8.63 -25.15
CA SER A 351 23.91 -9.20 -26.48
C SER A 351 25.33 -9.27 -27.08
N GLU A 352 25.40 -10.06 -28.16
CA GLU A 352 26.47 -10.44 -29.10
C GLU A 352 27.28 -9.24 -29.67
N ASP A 353 28.56 -9.36 -30.08
CA ASP A 353 29.13 -10.01 -31.30
C ASP A 353 30.67 -9.73 -31.39
N PRO A 354 31.48 -10.15 -32.41
CA PRO A 354 31.83 -11.50 -32.83
C PRO A 354 33.37 -11.74 -32.98
N VAL A 355 33.76 -13.03 -33.10
CA VAL A 355 34.96 -13.65 -33.73
C VAL A 355 36.33 -12.91 -33.75
N SER A 356 37.36 -13.56 -33.20
CA SER A 356 38.69 -13.68 -33.85
C SER A 356 39.46 -14.92 -33.38
N LEU A 357 39.92 -15.70 -34.37
CA LEU A 357 40.75 -16.90 -34.27
C LEU A 357 42.23 -16.54 -34.08
N SER A 358 42.92 -17.33 -33.26
CA SER A 358 44.37 -17.67 -33.22
C SER A 358 44.81 -17.68 -31.76
N GLY A 359 45.64 -18.58 -31.26
CA GLY A 359 46.33 -19.74 -31.80
C GLY A 359 47.11 -20.32 -30.60
N GLN A 360 47.05 -21.63 -30.46
CA GLN A 360 48.15 -22.52 -30.11
C GLN A 360 49.10 -22.15 -28.93
N GLU A 361 49.16 -23.11 -28.01
CA GLU A 361 50.39 -23.71 -27.41
C GLU A 361 50.75 -23.50 -25.93
N PHE A 362 50.98 -24.66 -25.29
CA PHE A 362 51.85 -25.02 -24.16
C PHE A 362 51.51 -24.50 -22.75
N SER A 363 51.17 -25.43 -21.84
CA SER A 363 52.06 -25.96 -20.77
C SER A 363 52.09 -25.02 -19.55
N SER A 364 52.24 -25.40 -18.29
CA SER A 364 52.52 -26.63 -17.55
C SER A 364 52.63 -26.15 -16.08
N GLY A 365 52.29 -26.98 -15.10
CA GLY A 365 52.99 -26.95 -13.81
C GLY A 365 52.18 -26.54 -12.58
N CYS A 366 51.92 -27.53 -11.75
CA CYS A 366 51.62 -27.40 -10.32
C CYS A 366 52.79 -26.76 -9.55
N GLY A 367 52.48 -26.12 -8.42
CA GLY A 367 53.47 -25.72 -7.42
C GLY A 367 52.79 -25.20 -6.15
N VAL A 368 53.21 -25.75 -5.01
CA VAL A 368 52.56 -25.77 -3.70
C VAL A 368 53.19 -24.73 -2.75
N ASP A 369 52.45 -24.41 -1.69
CA ASP A 369 52.86 -23.95 -0.35
C ASP A 369 53.49 -22.56 -0.13
N GLY A 370 53.04 -21.92 0.96
CA GLY A 370 53.77 -20.81 1.59
C GLY A 370 52.94 -19.96 2.55
N ASP A 371 52.93 -20.36 3.83
CA ASP A 371 52.39 -19.64 4.99
C ASP A 371 52.85 -18.17 5.11
N LEU A 372 51.96 -17.35 5.69
CA LEU A 372 52.17 -15.97 6.13
C LEU A 372 52.85 -15.92 7.50
N PRO A 373 53.75 -14.93 7.75
CA PRO A 373 53.97 -14.41 9.09
C PRO A 373 53.53 -12.95 9.23
N GLY A 374 53.10 -12.62 10.45
CA GLY A 374 52.60 -11.31 10.83
C GLY A 374 53.64 -10.21 10.91
N ALA A 375 53.14 -9.00 11.14
CA ALA A 375 53.94 -7.82 11.47
C ALA A 375 53.35 -7.11 12.69
N GLU A 376 54.18 -6.97 13.72
CA GLU A 376 54.03 -6.05 14.84
C GLU A 376 54.69 -4.69 14.54
N SER A 377 54.06 -3.62 15.08
CA SER A 377 54.66 -2.41 15.71
C SER A 377 55.36 -1.34 14.82
N PRO A 378 55.68 -0.09 15.31
CA PRO A 378 55.53 0.50 16.66
C PRO A 378 55.06 1.99 16.79
N LEU A 379 54.55 2.32 18.00
CA LEU A 379 54.85 3.45 18.94
C LEU A 379 55.07 4.93 18.49
N LEU A 380 54.13 5.82 18.92
CA LEU A 380 54.18 7.01 19.85
C LEU A 380 55.51 7.80 20.11
N PRO A 381 55.57 8.98 20.82
CA PRO A 381 54.54 9.84 21.48
C PRO A 381 54.76 11.40 21.35
N CYS A 382 53.87 12.22 21.94
CA CYS A 382 54.16 13.26 22.98
C CYS A 382 52.99 14.26 23.20
N GLY A 383 52.55 14.44 24.46
CA GLY A 383 51.70 15.55 24.96
C GLY A 383 52.56 16.75 25.46
N PRO A 384 52.14 17.63 26.41
CA PRO A 384 51.01 17.56 27.37
C PRO A 384 50.21 18.89 27.65
N GLU A 385 49.14 18.80 28.48
CA GLU A 385 48.58 19.70 29.55
C GLU A 385 48.47 21.25 29.35
N ALA A 386 47.55 22.07 29.92
CA ALA A 386 46.66 22.00 31.09
C ALA A 386 45.67 23.23 31.17
N MET A 387 44.57 23.06 31.92
CA MET A 387 43.92 23.97 32.90
C MET A 387 42.94 25.15 32.57
N VAL A 388 41.71 24.99 33.10
CA VAL A 388 40.93 25.85 34.05
C VAL A 388 40.26 27.16 33.56
N ALA A 389 38.93 27.27 33.73
CA ALA A 389 38.24 28.21 34.65
C ALA A 389 36.70 28.23 34.50
N SER A 390 35.98 28.11 35.64
CA SER A 390 34.63 28.66 35.87
C SER A 390 34.74 30.09 36.44
N PRO A 391 33.70 30.93 36.39
CA PRO A 391 32.73 31.09 37.51
C PRO A 391 31.29 31.35 36.98
N GLY A 392 30.18 31.46 37.72
CA GLY A 392 29.85 31.60 39.13
C GLY A 392 28.43 32.18 39.19
N ALA A 393 27.61 31.72 40.14
CA ALA A 393 26.21 32.13 40.33
C ALA A 393 26.08 33.42 41.17
N ALA A 394 25.00 34.19 40.97
CA ALA A 394 24.44 35.08 41.98
C ALA A 394 22.93 35.32 41.77
N ASN A 395 22.20 35.22 42.89
CA ASN A 395 20.77 35.45 43.11
C ASN A 395 20.29 36.89 42.84
N SER A 396 19.00 37.05 42.57
CA SER A 396 18.15 37.99 43.32
C SER A 396 16.66 37.66 43.20
N GLN A 397 16.02 37.53 44.36
CA GLN A 397 14.56 37.66 44.56
C GLN A 397 14.12 39.11 44.29
N GLY A 398 12.87 39.26 43.87
CA GLY A 398 12.10 40.51 43.79
C GLY A 398 10.67 40.20 43.40
#